data_AF-A0A948EU56-F1
#
_entry.id   AF-A0A948EU56-F1
#
_cell.length_a   1.000
_cell.length_b   1.000
_cell.length_c   1.000
_cell.angle_alpha   90.00
_cell.angle_beta   90.00
_cell.angle_gamma   90.00
#
_symmetry.space_group_name_H-M   'P 1'
#
loop_
_entity.id
_entity.type
_entity.pdbx_description
1 polymer ?
#
loop_
_entity_poly.entity_id
_entity_poly.type
_entity_poly.pdbx_seq_one_letter_code
_entity_poly.pdbx_strand_id
1 'polypeptide(L)' 'MPALQPMTPSQFERTEILVGAEGVARLAACHIFLAGLGGVGSWCAEALARGGVGRLTLV' A
#
# COMPACT_ATOMS: atom_id res chain seq x y z
N MET A 1 13.06 27.77 -0.09
CA MET A 1 11.78 27.14 0.26
C MET A 1 12.01 25.64 0.29
N PRO A 2 11.79 24.93 1.41
CA PRO A 2 11.88 23.48 1.39
C PRO A 2 10.81 22.97 0.40
N ALA A 3 11.20 22.08 -0.51
CA ALA A 3 10.26 21.42 -1.39
C ALA A 3 9.17 20.78 -0.52
N LEU A 4 7.88 20.99 -0.88
CA LEU A 4 6.78 20.23 -0.31
C LEU A 4 7.12 18.75 -0.54
N GLN A 5 7.49 18.05 0.54
CA GLN A 5 7.66 16.60 0.47
C GLN A 5 6.35 16.03 -0.04
N PRO A 6 6.37 15.05 -0.96
CA PRO A 6 5.15 14.37 -1.38
C PRO A 6 4.43 13.91 -0.10
N MET A 7 3.24 14.48 0.14
CA MET A 7 2.56 14.30 1.40
C MET A 7 1.98 12.89 1.41
N THR A 8 2.68 11.98 2.08
CA THR A 8 2.14 10.66 2.38
C THR A 8 0.80 10.84 3.10
N PRO A 9 -0.29 10.22 2.62
CA PRO A 9 -1.57 10.26 3.31
C PRO A 9 -1.40 9.80 4.76
N SER A 10 -2.05 10.47 5.72
CA SER A 10 -1.80 10.24 7.15
C SER A 10 -1.99 8.78 7.59
N GLN A 11 -2.84 8.02 6.90
CA GLN A 11 -3.02 6.58 7.17
C GLN A 11 -1.78 5.72 6.89
N PHE A 12 -0.82 6.21 6.09
CA PHE A 12 0.39 5.47 5.68
C PHE A 12 1.68 6.00 6.32
N GLU A 13 1.62 6.99 7.22
CA GLU A 13 2.81 7.53 7.93
C GLU A 13 3.61 6.43 8.62
N ARG A 14 2.94 5.46 9.25
CA ARG A 14 3.63 4.32 9.89
C ARG A 14 4.27 3.37 8.89
N THR A 15 3.67 3.20 7.72
CA THR A 15 4.25 2.41 6.64
C THR A 15 5.48 3.12 6.08
N GLU A 16 5.43 4.45 5.93
CA GLU A 16 6.56 5.26 5.48
C GLU A 16 7.78 5.13 6.40
N ILE A 17 7.59 5.05 7.72
CA ILE A 17 8.70 4.80 8.66
C ILE A 17 9.46 3.51 8.32
N LEU A 18 8.77 2.48 7.79
CA LEU A 18 9.36 1.18 7.51
C LEU A 18 9.95 1.06 6.09
N VAL A 19 9.28 1.63 5.09
CA VAL A 19 9.66 1.44 3.67
C VAL A 19 10.11 2.73 2.98
N GLY A 20 10.11 3.86 3.69
CA GLY A 20 10.39 5.19 3.17
C GLY A 20 9.30 5.74 2.26
N ALA A 21 9.38 7.03 1.97
CA ALA A 21 8.43 7.73 1.09
C ALA A 21 8.41 7.12 -0.33
N GLU A 22 9.57 6.71 -0.85
CA GLU A 22 9.66 6.04 -2.14
C GLU A 22 8.95 4.67 -2.13
N GLY A 23 9.10 3.89 -1.05
CA GLY A 23 8.41 2.62 -0.89
C GLY A 23 6.90 2.77 -0.87
N VAL A 24 6.39 3.77 -0.14
CA VAL A 24 4.95 4.10 -0.14
C VAL A 24 4.47 4.52 -1.53
N ALA A 25 5.23 5.37 -2.23
CA ALA A 25 4.90 5.78 -3.60
C ALA A 25 4.87 4.58 -4.57
N ARG A 26 5.80 3.64 -4.42
CA ARG A 26 5.83 2.40 -5.21
C ARG A 26 4.62 1.52 -4.92
N LEU A 27 4.25 1.32 -3.65
CA LEU A 27 3.05 0.57 -3.27
C LEU A 27 1.79 1.23 -3.85
N ALA A 28 1.66 2.55 -3.74
CA ALA A 28 0.54 3.29 -4.30
C ALA A 28 0.43 3.16 -5.84
N ALA A 29 1.54 2.96 -6.55
CA ALA A 29 1.56 2.70 -7.98
C ALA A 29 1.35 1.22 -8.36
N CYS A 30 1.42 0.29 -7.40
CA CYS A 30 1.26 -1.14 -7.66
C CYS A 30 -0.20 -1.52 -7.94
N HIS A 31 -0.37 -2.44 -8.89
CA HIS A 31 -1.59 -3.21 -9.09
C HIS A 31 -1.28 -4.69 -8.87
N ILE A 32 -1.95 -5.30 -7.89
CA ILE A 32 -1.74 -6.72 -7.55
C ILE A 32 -3.00 -7.53 -7.87
N PHE A 33 -2.80 -8.67 -8.51
CA PHE A 33 -3.82 -9.69 -8.69
C PHE A 33 -3.73 -10.72 -7.56
N LEU A 34 -4.82 -10.93 -6.84
CA LEU A 34 -4.94 -11.90 -5.76
C LEU A 34 -5.94 -13.00 -6.18
N ALA A 35 -5.42 -14.20 -6.43
CA ALA A 35 -6.25 -15.38 -6.72
C ALA A 35 -6.62 -16.10 -5.43
N GLY A 36 -7.90 -16.06 -5.09
CA GLY A 36 -8.49 -16.64 -3.90
C GLY A 36 -8.71 -15.61 -2.80
N LEU A 37 -9.95 -15.54 -2.31
CA LEU A 37 -10.39 -14.69 -1.19
C LEU A 37 -10.88 -15.53 0.02
N GLY A 38 -10.26 -16.69 0.23
CA GLY A 38 -10.53 -17.58 1.37
C GLY A 38 -9.73 -17.19 2.62
N GLY A 39 -9.52 -18.15 3.52
CA GLY A 39 -8.88 -17.91 4.83
C GLY A 39 -7.45 -17.34 4.79
N VAL A 40 -6.76 -17.40 3.66
CA VAL A 40 -5.44 -16.74 3.46
C VAL A 40 -5.61 -15.44 2.68
N GLY A 41 -6.35 -15.51 1.58
CA GLY A 41 -6.55 -14.39 0.68
C GLY A 41 -7.19 -13.16 1.35
N SER A 42 -8.10 -13.37 2.30
CA SER A 42 -8.72 -12.28 3.06
C SER A 42 -7.68 -11.46 3.84
N TRP A 43 -6.76 -12.12 4.55
CA TRP A 43 -5.70 -11.45 5.30
C TRP A 43 -4.64 -10.83 4.39
N CYS A 44 -4.31 -11.48 3.27
CA CYS A 44 -3.44 -10.90 2.25
C CYS A 44 -4.04 -9.62 1.68
N ALA A 45 -5.32 -9.63 1.29
CA ALA A 45 -6.01 -8.46 0.78
C ALA A 45 -6.03 -7.32 1.81
N GLU A 46 -6.32 -7.63 3.08
CA GLU A 46 -6.29 -6.65 4.16
C GLU A 46 -4.90 -6.05 4.35
N ALA A 47 -3.85 -6.87 4.40
CA ALA A 47 -2.48 -6.40 4.59
C ALA A 47 -2.02 -5.53 3.41
N LEU A 48 -2.32 -5.91 2.17
CA LEU A 48 -1.97 -5.14 0.97
C LEU A 48 -2.70 -3.79 0.93
N ALA A 49 -4.00 -3.78 1.25
CA ALA A 49 -4.78 -2.53 1.32
C ALA A 49 -4.27 -1.60 2.42
N ARG A 50 -4.02 -2.12 3.63
CA ARG A 50 -3.46 -1.34 4.75
C ARG A 50 -2.02 -0.87 4.48
N GLY A 51 -1.26 -1.65 3.71
CA GLY A 51 0.08 -1.29 3.27
C GLY A 51 0.12 -0.18 2.22
N GLY A 52 -1.03 0.20 1.64
CA GLY A 52 -1.10 1.28 0.66
C GLY A 52 -0.92 0.83 -0.79
N VAL A 53 -1.21 -0.44 -1.12
CA VAL A 53 -1.27 -0.89 -2.51
C VAL A 53 -2.40 -0.18 -3.24
N GLY A 54 -2.09 0.48 -4.36
CA GLY A 54 -3.05 1.35 -5.06
C GLY A 54 -4.20 0.62 -5.75
N ARG A 55 -3.98 -0.61 -6.23
CA ARG A 55 -5.03 -1.38 -6.89
C ARG A 55 -4.91 -2.87 -6.58
N LEU A 56 -6.05 -3.49 -6.28
CA LEU A 56 -6.18 -4.93 -6.13
C LEU A 56 -7.22 -5.47 -7.11
N THR A 57 -6.91 -6.57 -7.80
CA THR A 57 -7.90 -7.40 -8.48
C THR A 57 -8.01 -8.70 -7.71
N LEU A 58 -9.22 -9.03 -7.27
CA LEU A 58 -9.49 -10.21 -6.45
C LEU A 58 -10.36 -11.17 -7.27
N VAL A 59 -10.00 -12.45 -7.30
CA VAL A 59 -10.73 -13.52 -8.01
C VAL A 59 -10.98 -14.70 -7.08
#